data_AF-A0A6E8W7W4-F1
#
_entry.id   AF-A0A6E8W7W4-F1
#
_cell.length_a   1.000
_cell.length_b   1.000
_cell.length_c   1.000
_cell.angle_alpha   90.00
_cell.angle_beta   90.00
_cell.angle_gamma   90.00
#
_symmetry.space_group_name_H-M   'P 1'
#
loop_
_entity.id
_entity.type
_entity.pdbx_description
1 polymer ?
#
loop_
_entity_poly.entity_id
_entity_poly.type
_entity_poly.pdbx_seq_one_letter_code
_entity_poly.pdbx_strand_id
1 'polypeptide(L)'
;MTDINTRFRGLLQRPYEPTFVPKNNGQLYFDVPDSYLTDHYRPFGAALQNRFGTNAQTRIPLPNITAPDLAYADAVSRRGGFSIFHPSHQRVASQLIELFLEQSNPDALTAMAVFVRDRVNGPLFQYALSVALMHRTDTRDVEIPSFGAVPRSVR
;
A
#
# COMPACT_ATOMS: atom_id res chain seq x y z
N MET A 1 -19.93 5.32 -4.35
CA MET A 1 -19.13 4.36 -3.59
C MET A 1 -17.96 3.97 -4.46
N THR A 2 -16.72 4.27 -4.05
CA THR A 2 -15.53 3.84 -4.80
C THR A 2 -15.42 2.33 -4.70
N ASP A 3 -15.31 1.67 -5.85
CA ASP A 3 -15.17 0.22 -5.93
C ASP A 3 -13.94 -0.25 -5.13
N ILE A 4 -14.18 -1.20 -4.21
CA ILE A 4 -13.18 -1.80 -3.33
C ILE A 4 -12.07 -2.49 -4.15
N ASN A 5 -12.43 -3.03 -5.31
CA ASN A 5 -11.53 -3.72 -6.20
C ASN A 5 -10.56 -2.72 -6.86
N THR A 6 -11.09 -1.63 -7.43
CA THR A 6 -10.30 -0.50 -7.96
C THR A 6 -9.29 0.04 -6.94
N ARG A 7 -9.72 0.18 -5.68
CA ARG A 7 -8.90 0.69 -4.59
C ARG A 7 -7.69 -0.20 -4.28
N PHE A 8 -7.92 -1.49 -4.00
CA PHE A 8 -6.84 -2.39 -3.62
C PHE A 8 -5.95 -2.76 -4.81
N ARG A 9 -6.48 -2.87 -6.02
CA ARG A 9 -5.66 -2.98 -7.24
C ARG A 9 -4.75 -1.77 -7.43
N GLY A 10 -5.23 -0.58 -7.05
CA GLY A 10 -4.43 0.64 -6.99
C GLY A 10 -3.19 0.53 -6.12
N LEU A 11 -3.27 -0.22 -5.01
CA LEU A 11 -2.16 -0.47 -4.08
C LEU A 11 -1.27 -1.63 -4.55
N LEU A 12 -1.85 -2.60 -5.27
CA LEU A 12 -1.19 -3.81 -5.78
C LEU A 12 -0.44 -3.61 -7.12
N GLN A 13 -0.03 -2.38 -7.43
CA GLN A 13 0.75 -2.04 -8.62
C GLN A 13 1.90 -1.11 -8.28
N ARG A 14 2.91 -1.06 -9.18
CA ARG A 14 4.06 -0.14 -9.13
C ARG A 14 4.63 0.01 -7.71
N PRO A 15 5.14 -1.08 -7.08
CA PRO A 15 5.39 -1.16 -5.64
C PRO A 15 6.36 -0.10 -5.09
N TYR A 16 7.20 0.49 -5.96
CA TYR A 16 8.18 1.51 -5.58
C TYR A 16 7.75 2.95 -5.88
N GLU A 17 6.65 3.13 -6.61
CA GLU A 17 6.06 4.45 -6.84
C GLU A 17 5.26 4.86 -5.59
N PRO A 18 5.52 6.02 -4.97
CA PRO A 18 4.86 6.43 -3.72
C PRO A 18 3.33 6.48 -3.82
N THR A 19 2.66 6.34 -2.69
CA THR A 19 1.18 6.32 -2.60
C THR A 19 0.51 7.63 -2.98
N PHE A 20 1.18 8.77 -2.74
CA PHE A 20 0.72 10.10 -3.15
C PHE A 20 0.83 10.37 -4.66
N VAL A 21 1.32 9.42 -5.46
CA VAL A 21 1.31 9.53 -6.93
C VAL A 21 0.05 8.86 -7.48
N PRO A 22 -0.68 9.47 -8.43
CA PRO A 22 -1.90 8.91 -8.99
C PRO A 22 -1.70 7.50 -9.56
N LYS A 23 -2.65 6.62 -9.25
CA LYS A 23 -2.74 5.22 -9.63
C LYS A 23 -3.69 5.03 -10.80
N ASN A 24 -3.65 3.85 -11.42
CA ASN A 24 -4.50 3.51 -12.57
C ASN A 24 -4.43 4.57 -13.69
N ASN A 25 -3.20 4.90 -14.13
CA ASN A 25 -2.95 5.91 -15.17
C ASN A 25 -3.57 7.29 -14.87
N GLY A 26 -3.61 7.71 -13.60
CA GLY A 26 -4.13 9.02 -13.20
C GLY A 26 -5.60 9.02 -12.76
N GLN A 27 -6.29 7.89 -12.86
CA GLN A 27 -7.71 7.81 -12.53
C GLN A 27 -7.97 7.72 -11.01
N LEU A 28 -7.04 7.15 -10.25
CA LEU A 28 -7.22 6.90 -8.82
C LEU A 28 -6.19 7.69 -8.00
N TYR A 29 -6.64 8.44 -7.00
CA TYR A 29 -5.77 9.16 -6.08
C TYR A 29 -6.19 8.93 -4.64
N PHE A 30 -5.20 8.70 -3.77
CA PHE A 30 -5.42 8.64 -2.33
C PHE A 30 -5.12 10.02 -1.76
N ASP A 31 -6.04 10.58 -0.98
CA ASP A 31 -5.80 11.85 -0.28
C ASP A 31 -4.90 11.59 0.93
N VAL A 32 -3.60 11.47 0.67
CA VAL A 32 -2.57 11.14 1.66
C VAL A 32 -2.31 12.35 2.56
N PRO A 33 -2.65 12.30 3.86
CA PRO A 33 -2.36 13.40 4.78
C PRO A 33 -0.86 13.44 5.11
N ASP A 34 -0.36 14.59 5.59
CA ASP A 34 1.07 14.77 5.91
C ASP A 34 1.58 13.79 6.96
N SER A 35 0.70 13.30 7.84
CA SER A 35 1.02 12.26 8.85
C SER A 35 1.39 10.91 8.24
N TYR A 36 0.97 10.65 7.00
CA TYR A 36 1.27 9.41 6.28
C TYR A 36 2.55 9.53 5.46
N LEU A 37 3.01 10.75 5.16
CA LEU A 37 4.25 10.96 4.45
C LEU A 37 5.43 10.49 5.31
N THR A 38 6.38 9.82 4.67
CA THR A 38 7.67 9.52 5.31
C THR A 38 8.42 10.82 5.59
N ASP A 39 9.39 10.78 6.49
CA ASP A 39 10.12 11.99 6.92
C ASP A 39 10.78 12.72 5.74
N HIS A 40 11.19 11.98 4.71
CA HIS A 40 11.77 12.54 3.49
C HIS A 40 10.77 13.38 2.68
N TYR A 41 9.48 13.02 2.67
CA TYR A 41 8.46 13.69 1.85
C TYR A 41 7.63 14.70 2.63
N ARG A 42 7.58 14.61 3.97
CA ARG A 42 6.78 15.50 4.82
C ARG A 42 7.03 17.00 4.56
N PRO A 43 8.28 17.48 4.35
CA PRO A 43 8.53 18.90 4.04
C PRO A 43 7.90 19.38 2.72
N PHE A 44 7.52 18.47 1.82
CA PHE A 44 7.01 18.77 0.49
C PHE A 44 5.50 18.50 0.35
N GLY A 45 4.78 18.21 1.44
CA GLY A 45 3.36 17.79 1.42
C GLY A 45 2.46 18.69 0.57
N ALA A 46 2.50 20.01 0.80
CA ALA A 46 1.72 20.97 0.04
C ALA A 46 2.06 20.97 -1.47
N ALA A 47 3.35 20.89 -1.83
CA ALA A 47 3.79 20.84 -3.22
C ALA A 47 3.37 19.53 -3.92
N LEU A 48 3.43 18.39 -3.20
CA LEU A 48 2.98 17.10 -3.70
C LEU A 48 1.47 17.09 -3.96
N GLN A 49 0.68 17.61 -3.02
CA GLN A 49 -0.77 17.73 -3.18
C GLN A 49 -1.14 18.61 -4.37
N ASN A 50 -0.49 19.76 -4.55
CA ASN A 50 -0.74 20.63 -5.70
C ASN A 50 -0.36 19.98 -7.04
N ARG A 51 0.71 19.17 -7.04
CA ARG A 51 1.21 18.50 -8.26
C ARG A 51 0.38 17.29 -8.66
N PHE A 52 -0.07 16.50 -7.69
CA PHE A 52 -0.63 15.17 -7.93
C PHE A 52 -2.14 15.07 -7.62
N GLY A 53 -2.69 15.97 -6.82
CA GLY A 53 -4.09 15.91 -6.35
C GLY A 53 -5.12 16.65 -7.19
N THR A 54 -4.73 17.30 -8.30
CA THR A 54 -5.61 18.22 -9.06
C THR A 54 -6.47 17.56 -10.14
N ASN A 55 -6.05 16.43 -10.72
CA ASN A 55 -6.66 15.88 -11.94
C ASN A 55 -7.17 14.43 -11.81
N ALA A 56 -7.31 13.90 -10.59
CA ALA A 56 -7.74 12.53 -10.38
C ALA A 56 -9.27 12.40 -10.51
N GLN A 57 -9.72 11.42 -11.31
CA GLN A 57 -11.15 11.15 -11.50
C GLN A 57 -11.82 10.62 -10.22
N THR A 58 -11.11 9.76 -9.49
CA THR A 58 -11.57 9.16 -8.24
C THR A 58 -10.58 9.48 -7.13
N ARG A 59 -11.10 10.08 -6.05
CA ARG A 59 -10.33 10.39 -4.84
C ARG A 59 -10.81 9.53 -3.68
N ILE A 60 -9.86 8.97 -2.94
CA ILE A 60 -10.13 8.17 -1.75
C ILE A 60 -9.64 8.95 -0.54
N PRO A 61 -10.55 9.54 0.26
CA PRO A 61 -10.18 10.17 1.51
C PRO A 61 -9.65 9.11 2.49
N LEU A 62 -8.60 9.46 3.23
CA LEU A 62 -8.03 8.57 4.24
C LEU A 62 -8.34 9.10 5.65
N PRO A 63 -8.79 8.24 6.57
CA PRO A 63 -8.96 8.61 7.96
C PRO A 63 -7.60 8.84 8.62
N ASN A 64 -7.59 9.54 9.76
CA ASN A 64 -6.43 9.50 10.64
C ASN A 64 -6.30 8.10 11.25
N ILE A 65 -5.06 7.63 11.37
CA ILE A 65 -4.74 6.35 12.01
C ILE A 65 -3.69 6.56 13.09
N THR A 66 -3.67 5.65 14.05
CA THR A 66 -2.49 5.46 14.91
C THR A 66 -1.43 4.73 14.08
N ALA A 67 -0.25 5.33 13.97
CA ALA A 67 0.85 4.71 13.24
C ALA A 67 1.25 3.38 13.92
N PRO A 68 1.28 2.25 13.19
CA PRO A 68 1.79 1.01 13.73
C PRO A 68 3.31 1.10 13.94
N ASP A 69 3.84 0.35 14.90
CA ASP A 69 5.27 0.08 14.93
C ASP A 69 5.63 -0.84 13.77
N LEU A 70 6.60 -0.43 12.96
CA LEU A 70 7.08 -1.16 11.79
C LEU A 70 8.57 -1.50 11.90
N ALA A 71 9.21 -1.33 13.06
CA ALA A 71 10.64 -1.60 13.24
C ALA A 71 11.02 -3.05 12.87
N TYR A 72 10.09 -4.01 13.06
CA TYR A 72 10.29 -5.40 12.65
C TYR A 72 10.51 -5.55 11.13
N ALA A 73 9.98 -4.63 10.30
CA ALA A 73 10.06 -4.71 8.85
C ALA A 73 11.45 -4.32 8.30
N ASP A 74 12.29 -3.66 9.10
CA ASP A 74 13.65 -3.27 8.71
C ASP A 74 14.57 -4.46 8.43
N ALA A 75 14.20 -5.66 8.89
CA ALA A 75 14.85 -6.91 8.52
C ALA A 75 14.82 -7.20 7.00
N VAL A 76 13.95 -6.51 6.24
CA VAL A 76 13.91 -6.56 4.77
C VAL A 76 13.99 -5.14 4.21
N SER A 77 15.15 -4.78 3.66
CA SER A 77 15.36 -3.46 3.05
C SER A 77 14.27 -3.10 2.04
N ARG A 78 13.82 -1.84 2.02
CA ARG A 78 12.75 -1.33 1.14
C ARG A 78 12.92 -1.74 -0.33
N ARG A 79 14.16 -1.76 -0.84
CA ARG A 79 14.51 -2.14 -2.22
C ARG A 79 15.30 -3.46 -2.31
N GLY A 80 15.43 -4.18 -1.20
CA GLY A 80 16.11 -5.47 -1.13
C GLY A 80 15.31 -6.61 -1.74
N GLY A 81 15.95 -7.78 -1.84
CA GLY A 81 15.28 -9.02 -2.23
C GLY A 81 14.40 -9.56 -1.11
N PHE A 82 13.21 -10.04 -1.47
CA PHE A 82 12.30 -10.74 -0.56
C PHE A 82 12.11 -12.18 -1.03
N SER A 83 11.97 -13.10 -0.07
CA SER A 83 11.73 -14.52 -0.32
C SER A 83 11.02 -15.11 0.89
N ILE A 84 9.85 -15.70 0.68
CA ILE A 84 9.05 -16.31 1.75
C ILE A 84 9.74 -17.54 2.37
N PHE A 85 10.71 -18.13 1.66
CA PHE A 85 11.48 -19.28 2.14
C PHE A 85 12.60 -18.89 3.11
N HIS A 86 12.92 -17.59 3.22
CA HIS A 86 13.90 -17.13 4.20
C HIS A 86 13.21 -16.94 5.57
N PRO A 87 13.64 -17.62 6.65
CA PRO A 87 12.92 -17.62 7.93
C PRO A 87 12.68 -16.23 8.52
N SER A 88 13.62 -15.30 8.35
CA SER A 88 13.45 -13.91 8.79
C SER A 88 12.39 -13.17 7.98
N HIS A 89 12.33 -13.39 6.67
CA HIS A 89 11.36 -12.73 5.80
C HIS A 89 9.95 -13.27 6.04
N GLN A 90 9.85 -14.59 6.28
CA GLN A 90 8.60 -15.24 6.64
C GLN A 90 8.01 -14.62 7.91
N ARG A 91 8.81 -14.44 8.96
CA ARG A 91 8.39 -13.81 10.23
C ARG A 91 7.85 -12.40 10.01
N VAL A 92 8.57 -11.57 9.25
CA VAL A 92 8.12 -10.21 8.92
C VAL A 92 6.82 -10.23 8.10
N ALA A 93 6.70 -11.13 7.14
CA ALA A 93 5.49 -11.28 6.34
C ALA A 93 4.28 -11.67 7.20
N SER A 94 4.44 -12.62 8.12
CA SER A 94 3.38 -13.03 9.05
C SER A 94 2.87 -11.86 9.90
N GLN A 95 3.78 -11.09 10.52
CA GLN A 95 3.39 -9.92 11.33
C GLN A 95 2.68 -8.85 10.49
N LEU A 96 3.14 -8.64 9.25
CA LEU A 96 2.50 -7.66 8.38
C LEU A 96 1.11 -8.13 7.89
N ILE A 97 0.93 -9.44 7.68
CA ILE A 97 -0.38 -10.04 7.36
C ILE A 97 -1.32 -9.87 8.55
N GLU A 98 -0.87 -10.19 9.76
CA GLU A 98 -1.65 -10.02 11.00
C GLU A 98 -2.14 -8.58 11.16
N LEU A 99 -1.24 -7.59 10.98
CA LEU A 99 -1.59 -6.17 11.00
C LEU A 99 -2.74 -5.83 10.04
N PHE A 100 -2.76 -6.42 8.83
CA PHE A 100 -3.82 -6.20 7.85
C PHE A 100 -5.11 -6.97 8.17
N LEU A 101 -5.01 -8.17 8.75
CA LEU A 101 -6.18 -8.96 9.16
C LEU A 101 -6.91 -8.31 10.34
N GLU A 102 -6.20 -7.67 11.26
CA GLU A 102 -6.76 -7.01 12.45
C GLU A 102 -7.59 -5.75 12.15
N GLN A 103 -7.51 -5.21 10.94
CA GLN A 103 -8.25 -4.00 10.58
C GLN A 103 -9.76 -4.25 10.57
N SER A 104 -10.54 -3.34 11.17
CA SER A 104 -11.96 -3.59 11.45
C SER A 104 -12.86 -3.65 10.21
N ASN A 105 -12.46 -3.01 9.11
CA ASN A 105 -13.21 -2.94 7.86
C ASN A 105 -12.28 -2.56 6.69
N PRO A 106 -12.76 -2.58 5.43
CA PRO A 106 -11.93 -2.29 4.27
C PRO A 106 -11.36 -0.87 4.22
N ASP A 107 -12.06 0.13 4.79
CA ASP A 107 -11.57 1.51 4.85
C ASP A 107 -10.38 1.63 5.81
N ALA A 108 -10.47 1.01 6.99
CA ALA A 108 -9.36 0.92 7.94
C ALA A 108 -8.17 0.16 7.34
N LEU A 109 -8.43 -0.95 6.65
CA LEU A 109 -7.41 -1.70 5.92
C LEU A 109 -6.73 -0.85 4.84
N THR A 110 -7.50 -0.06 4.11
CA THR A 110 -6.95 0.85 3.08
C THR A 110 -6.01 1.87 3.69
N ALA A 111 -6.46 2.53 4.76
CA ALA A 111 -5.68 3.52 5.48
C ALA A 111 -4.35 2.93 5.97
N MET A 112 -4.42 1.77 6.62
CA MET A 112 -3.24 1.05 7.09
C MET A 112 -2.31 0.64 5.95
N ALA A 113 -2.86 0.07 4.87
CA ALA A 113 -2.08 -0.35 3.71
C ALA A 113 -1.40 0.82 3.01
N VAL A 114 -2.07 1.97 2.84
CA VAL A 114 -1.45 3.19 2.28
C VAL A 114 -0.30 3.66 3.15
N PHE A 115 -0.48 3.70 4.48
CA PHE A 115 0.59 4.10 5.40
C PHE A 115 1.81 3.18 5.31
N VAL A 116 1.59 1.86 5.31
CA VAL A 116 2.67 0.86 5.29
C VAL A 116 3.45 0.84 3.97
N ARG A 117 2.76 1.00 2.83
CA ARG A 117 3.30 0.71 1.48
C ARG A 117 4.62 1.42 1.14
N ASP A 118 4.78 2.65 1.60
CA ASP A 118 5.97 3.46 1.29
C ASP A 118 7.12 3.25 2.29
N ARG A 119 6.88 2.48 3.38
CA ARG A 119 7.84 2.23 4.47
C ARG A 119 8.46 0.84 4.40
N VAL A 120 7.74 -0.16 3.92
CA VAL A 120 8.19 -1.56 3.90
C VAL A 120 8.59 -2.04 2.51
N ASN A 121 9.36 -3.12 2.42
CA ASN A 121 9.78 -3.73 1.16
C ASN A 121 8.61 -3.95 0.18
N GLY A 122 8.82 -3.58 -1.09
CA GLY A 122 7.77 -3.61 -2.12
C GLY A 122 7.15 -4.99 -2.32
N PRO A 123 7.94 -6.02 -2.69
CA PRO A 123 7.44 -7.40 -2.81
C PRO A 123 6.82 -7.96 -1.53
N LEU A 124 7.41 -7.69 -0.36
CA LEU A 124 6.85 -8.07 0.94
C LEU A 124 5.45 -7.48 1.15
N PHE A 125 5.28 -6.18 0.89
CA PHE A 125 3.97 -5.50 0.99
C PHE A 125 2.94 -6.14 0.07
N GLN A 126 3.31 -6.34 -1.20
CA GLN A 126 2.42 -6.95 -2.20
C GLN A 126 1.96 -8.33 -1.74
N TYR A 127 2.90 -9.17 -1.29
CA TYR A 127 2.60 -10.50 -0.76
C TYR A 127 1.66 -10.44 0.46
N ALA A 128 2.01 -9.65 1.47
CA ALA A 128 1.24 -9.58 2.72
C ALA A 128 -0.18 -9.04 2.48
N LEU A 129 -0.34 -7.99 1.67
CA LEU A 129 -1.64 -7.44 1.34
C LEU A 129 -2.48 -8.42 0.52
N SER A 130 -1.90 -9.10 -0.47
CA SER A 130 -2.61 -10.13 -1.25
C SER A 130 -3.13 -11.25 -0.34
N VAL A 131 -2.30 -11.77 0.56
CA VAL A 131 -2.72 -12.82 1.51
C VAL A 131 -3.86 -12.32 2.40
N ALA A 132 -3.74 -11.12 2.97
CA ALA A 132 -4.79 -10.55 3.80
C ALA A 132 -6.13 -10.42 3.05
N LEU A 133 -6.10 -9.93 1.80
CA LEU A 133 -7.30 -9.79 0.97
C LEU A 133 -7.98 -11.14 0.65
N MET A 134 -7.20 -12.22 0.49
CA MET A 134 -7.73 -13.57 0.26
C MET A 134 -8.44 -14.15 1.49
N HIS A 135 -7.98 -13.81 2.69
CA HIS A 135 -8.50 -14.40 3.94
C HIS A 135 -9.62 -13.60 4.59
N ARG A 136 -9.70 -12.30 4.31
CA ARG A 136 -10.74 -11.43 4.83
C ARG A 136 -12.08 -11.66 4.13
N THR A 137 -13.15 -11.70 4.93
CA THR A 137 -14.50 -11.99 4.43
C THR A 137 -15.13 -10.82 3.69
N ASP A 138 -14.70 -9.60 3.99
CA ASP A 138 -15.18 -8.31 3.47
C ASP A 138 -14.41 -7.83 2.21
N THR A 139 -13.44 -8.62 1.72
CA THR A 139 -12.63 -8.30 0.52
C THR A 139 -12.59 -9.44 -0.50
N ARG A 140 -13.50 -10.42 -0.42
CA ARG A 140 -13.49 -11.62 -1.27
C ARG A 140 -13.59 -11.34 -2.77
N ASP A 141 -14.27 -10.26 -3.14
CA ASP A 141 -14.48 -9.86 -4.54
C ASP A 141 -13.34 -8.99 -5.10
N VAL A 142 -12.28 -8.77 -4.32
CA VAL A 142 -11.10 -8.03 -4.76
C VAL A 142 -10.25 -8.92 -5.66
N GLU A 143 -10.16 -8.57 -6.94
CA GLU A 143 -9.28 -9.22 -7.90
C GLU A 143 -7.81 -8.89 -7.59
N ILE A 144 -7.04 -9.91 -7.25
CA ILE A 144 -5.61 -9.77 -6.97
C ILE A 144 -4.83 -9.88 -8.29
N PRO A 145 -4.08 -8.84 -8.69
CA PRO A 145 -3.25 -8.91 -9.89
C PRO A 145 -2.22 -10.03 -9.77
N SER A 146 -2.03 -10.80 -10.84
CA SER A 146 -0.93 -11.75 -10.90
C SER A 146 0.41 -11.01 -10.79
N PHE A 147 1.35 -11.56 -10.02
CA PHE A 147 2.69 -10.98 -9.82
C PHE A 147 3.47 -10.74 -11.13
N GLY A 148 3.10 -11.42 -12.23
CA GLY A 148 3.69 -11.22 -13.57
C GLY A 148 2.97 -10.19 -14.45
N ALA A 149 1.75 -9.76 -14.09
CA ALA A 149 0.92 -8.87 -14.88
C ALA A 149 1.19 -7.38 -14.62
N VAL A 150 2.03 -7.04 -13.63
CA VAL A 150 2.50 -5.67 -13.43
C VAL A 150 3.52 -5.37 -14.54
N PRO A 151 3.22 -4.49 -15.51
CA PRO A 151 4.14 -4.21 -16.60
C PRO A 151 5.45 -3.70 -16.00
N ARG A 152 6.56 -4.39 -16.29
CA ARG A 152 7.88 -3.83 -16.01
C ARG A 152 7.99 -2.59 -16.89
N SER A 153 8.04 -1.40 -16.31
CA SER A 153 8.37 -0.21 -17.08
C SER A 153 9.72 -0.47 -17.74
N VAL A 154 9.73 -0.60 -19.06
CA VAL A 154 10.96 -0.50 -19.83
C VAL A 154 11.52 0.89 -19.50
N ARG A 155 12.80 0.90 -19.12
CA ARG A 155 13.54 2.09 -18.70
C ARG A 155 13.46 3.21 -19.72
#